data_AF-A0A7Y5CY51-F1
#
_entry.id   AF-A0A7Y5CY51-F1
#
_cell.length_a   1.000
_cell.length_b   1.000
_cell.length_c   1.000
_cell.angle_alpha   90.00
_cell.angle_beta   90.00
_cell.angle_gamma   90.00
#
_symmetry.space_group_name_H-M   'P 1'
#
loop_
_entity.id
_entity.type
_entity.pdbx_description
1 polymer ?
#
loop_
_entity_poly.entity_id
_entity_poly.type
_entity_poly.pdbx_seq_one_letter_code
_entity_poly.pdbx_strand_id
1 'polypeptide(L)'
;MDDFFADLLTQRGWESVKKKSDGVVARHPLNVGYASLLLRVFPSSKTLALEASIGAGNANWDRIASKINGDRKTKEFALRYDTLVKKVDGHEISSEHVLPFLDECLKHAAAIDIDAEIDKYSANRPDFPFIPQIFHLAALAYLGQDRIISGYLDAFRRGKNMNFVPAITEAFIARAYDLALTQKEEVVVIPKLKVGDVFRVPLSTGVAHIQYIGKGKLFNSVVLVGPRISDSVEVVSPELFKGAYFIHYHVDAAIRAGLLSRVGQLPAPLLPLRWRRPLGGAEVNWSVDDTSGREVHKSELTQEEIDLPVGISLNHAMLLTFIEHGWRPEKFIKSRLSAFESPPDEPLIPLPGAVS
;
A
#
# COMPACT_ATOMS: atom_id res chain seq x y z
N MET A 1 23.32 -10.08 -22.89
CA MET A 1 22.56 -10.47 -21.68
C MET A 1 21.77 -9.28 -21.14
N ASP A 2 22.38 -8.10 -21.03
CA ASP A 2 21.68 -6.89 -20.59
C ASP A 2 20.52 -6.47 -21.51
N ASP A 3 20.64 -6.64 -22.83
CA ASP A 3 19.51 -6.45 -23.76
C ASP A 3 18.33 -7.36 -23.41
N PHE A 4 18.60 -8.65 -23.25
CA PHE A 4 17.62 -9.65 -22.86
C PHE A 4 16.91 -9.28 -21.54
N PHE A 5 17.64 -8.85 -20.52
CA PHE A 5 17.03 -8.41 -19.27
C PHE A 5 16.22 -7.12 -19.41
N ALA A 6 16.74 -6.15 -20.16
CA ALA A 6 16.04 -4.89 -20.37
C ALA A 6 14.68 -5.12 -21.07
N ASP A 7 14.67 -5.93 -22.13
CA ASP A 7 13.46 -6.26 -22.87
C ASP A 7 12.45 -7.01 -21.99
N LEU A 8 12.92 -7.98 -21.22
CA LEU A 8 12.07 -8.76 -20.33
C LEU A 8 11.46 -7.90 -19.21
N LEU A 9 12.23 -6.98 -18.63
CA LEU A 9 11.76 -6.05 -17.60
C LEU A 9 10.69 -5.12 -18.17
N THR A 10 10.93 -4.53 -19.35
CA THR A 10 9.93 -3.69 -20.03
C THR A 10 8.64 -4.44 -20.35
N GLN A 11 8.73 -5.69 -20.83
CA GLN A 11 7.55 -6.54 -21.08
C GLN A 11 6.73 -6.84 -19.82
N ARG A 12 7.36 -6.84 -18.64
CA ARG A 12 6.72 -7.06 -17.34
C ARG A 12 6.28 -5.77 -16.65
N GLY A 13 6.25 -4.64 -17.35
CA GLY A 13 5.77 -3.37 -16.82
C GLY A 13 6.77 -2.65 -15.92
N TRP A 14 8.05 -3.03 -15.94
CA TRP A 14 9.09 -2.25 -15.28
C TRP A 14 9.39 -0.98 -16.10
N GLU A 15 9.56 0.11 -15.37
CA GLU A 15 9.83 1.45 -15.87
C GLU A 15 11.30 1.84 -15.64
N SER A 16 11.73 2.93 -16.30
CA SER A 16 13.07 3.51 -16.12
C SER A 16 14.22 2.51 -16.31
N VAL A 17 14.03 1.50 -17.15
CA VAL A 17 15.00 0.44 -17.42
C VAL A 17 16.27 1.04 -18.04
N LYS A 18 17.41 0.85 -17.37
CA LYS A 18 18.72 1.38 -17.80
C LYS A 18 19.79 0.30 -17.62
N LYS A 19 20.63 0.17 -18.64
CA LYS A 19 21.84 -0.67 -18.57
C LYS A 19 22.94 0.11 -17.87
N LYS A 20 23.62 -0.55 -16.94
CA LYS A 20 24.81 -0.05 -16.24
C LYS A 20 25.95 -1.03 -16.47
N SER A 21 27.17 -0.60 -16.16
CA SER A 21 28.36 -1.45 -16.27
C SER A 21 28.29 -2.72 -15.43
N ASP A 22 27.47 -2.72 -14.37
CA ASP A 22 27.33 -3.79 -13.39
C ASP A 22 26.00 -4.55 -13.47
N GLY A 23 25.12 -4.25 -14.44
CA GLY A 23 23.84 -4.94 -14.62
C GLY A 23 22.73 -4.05 -15.19
N VAL A 24 21.49 -4.50 -15.05
CA VAL A 24 20.30 -3.72 -15.49
C VAL A 24 19.57 -3.20 -14.27
N VAL A 25 19.32 -1.88 -14.25
CA VAL A 25 18.46 -1.27 -13.24
C VAL A 25 17.08 -0.97 -13.78
N ALA A 26 16.07 -1.13 -12.95
CA ALA A 26 14.69 -0.82 -13.31
C ALA A 26 13.86 -0.49 -12.08
N ARG A 27 12.67 0.07 -12.31
CA ARG A 27 11.70 0.43 -11.29
C ARG A 27 10.36 -0.22 -11.58
N HIS A 28 9.63 -0.64 -10.55
CA HIS A 28 8.26 -1.11 -10.70
C HIS A 28 7.34 -0.37 -9.73
N PRO A 29 6.22 0.22 -10.17
CA PRO A 29 5.25 0.82 -9.26
C PRO A 29 4.66 -0.25 -8.34
N LEU A 30 4.50 0.07 -7.07
CA LEU A 30 3.81 -0.77 -6.09
C LEU A 30 2.56 -0.04 -5.58
N ASN A 31 1.64 -0.76 -4.93
CA ASN A 31 0.47 -0.15 -4.30
C ASN A 31 0.84 0.97 -3.32
N VAL A 32 1.97 0.83 -2.64
CA VAL A 32 2.55 1.83 -1.76
C VAL A 32 4.00 2.06 -2.19
N GLY A 33 4.21 3.05 -3.04
CA GLY A 33 5.54 3.45 -3.49
C GLY A 33 6.05 2.68 -4.71
N TYR A 34 7.28 2.17 -4.65
CA TYR A 34 7.93 1.49 -5.77
C TYR A 34 8.95 0.45 -5.31
N ALA A 35 9.22 -0.52 -6.19
CA ALA A 35 10.36 -1.40 -6.13
C ALA A 35 11.49 -0.87 -7.01
N SER A 36 12.72 -0.85 -6.52
CA SER A 36 13.93 -0.57 -7.31
C SER A 36 14.76 -1.85 -7.41
N LEU A 37 15.16 -2.20 -8.63
CA LEU A 37 15.89 -3.43 -8.92
C LEU A 37 17.23 -3.09 -9.56
N LEU A 38 18.30 -3.75 -9.09
CA LEU A 38 19.55 -3.96 -9.83
C LEU A 38 19.72 -5.46 -10.05
N LEU A 39 19.57 -5.89 -11.30
CA LEU A 39 19.66 -7.29 -11.72
C LEU A 39 21.02 -7.58 -12.35
N ARG A 40 21.69 -8.62 -11.85
CA ARG A 40 23.07 -8.98 -12.20
C ARG A 40 23.22 -10.48 -12.37
N VAL A 41 24.19 -10.89 -13.19
CA VAL A 41 24.56 -12.29 -13.35
C VAL A 41 26.02 -12.46 -13.03
N PHE A 42 26.29 -13.37 -12.10
CA PHE A 42 27.64 -13.75 -11.74
C PHE A 42 27.93 -15.17 -12.23
N PRO A 43 29.02 -15.38 -12.99
CA PRO A 43 29.49 -16.72 -13.26
C PRO A 43 30.02 -17.36 -11.97
N SER A 44 29.61 -18.59 -11.70
CA SER A 44 30.22 -19.49 -10.72
C SER A 44 30.69 -20.75 -11.47
N SER A 45 31.65 -21.48 -10.90
CA SER A 45 32.42 -22.52 -11.62
C SER A 45 31.58 -23.58 -12.37
N LYS A 46 30.32 -23.81 -11.97
CA LYS A 46 29.37 -24.72 -12.65
C LYS A 46 27.94 -24.18 -12.78
N THR A 47 27.67 -22.96 -12.29
CA THR A 47 26.32 -22.39 -12.21
C THR A 47 26.37 -20.91 -12.50
N LEU A 48 25.27 -20.34 -12.99
CA LEU A 48 25.09 -18.90 -13.00
C LEU A 48 24.33 -18.45 -11.75
N ALA A 49 24.68 -17.32 -11.16
CA ALA A 49 23.92 -16.72 -10.06
C ALA A 49 23.23 -15.46 -10.56
N LEU A 50 21.90 -15.46 -10.50
CA LEU A 50 21.07 -14.30 -10.73
C LEU A 50 20.91 -13.56 -9.40
N GLU A 51 21.46 -12.36 -9.32
CA GLU A 51 21.40 -11.53 -8.12
C GLU A 51 20.52 -10.31 -8.39
N ALA A 52 19.58 -10.06 -7.48
CA ALA A 52 18.74 -8.88 -7.48
C ALA A 52 18.98 -8.11 -6.18
N SER A 53 19.51 -6.90 -6.28
CA SER A 53 19.40 -5.93 -5.19
C SER A 53 18.05 -5.25 -5.33
N ILE A 54 17.10 -5.64 -4.49
CA ILE A 54 15.71 -5.17 -4.52
C ILE A 54 15.49 -4.23 -3.34
N GLY A 55 14.99 -3.03 -3.63
CA GLY A 55 14.63 -2.07 -2.59
C GLY A 55 13.20 -1.57 -2.72
N ALA A 56 12.64 -1.11 -1.62
CA ALA A 56 11.34 -0.48 -1.58
C ALA A 56 11.47 0.98 -1.09
N GLY A 57 10.73 1.88 -1.70
CA GLY A 57 10.73 3.30 -1.35
C GLY A 57 9.42 3.96 -1.74
N ASN A 58 9.25 5.23 -1.38
CA ASN A 58 8.11 6.03 -1.82
C ASN A 58 8.57 7.41 -2.33
N ALA A 59 7.76 8.04 -3.19
CA ALA A 59 8.16 9.28 -3.85
C ALA A 59 8.31 10.46 -2.88
N ASN A 60 7.55 10.48 -1.78
CA ASN A 60 7.66 11.55 -0.79
C ASN A 60 8.98 11.47 -0.02
N TRP A 61 9.37 10.26 0.37
CA TRP A 61 10.67 9.96 0.98
C TRP A 61 11.82 10.38 0.06
N ASP A 62 11.82 9.94 -1.20
CA ASP A 62 12.85 10.30 -2.19
C ASP A 62 12.99 11.81 -2.31
N ARG A 63 11.86 12.53 -2.39
CA ARG A 63 11.81 13.99 -2.48
C ARG A 63 12.45 14.64 -1.25
N ILE A 64 12.11 14.18 -0.05
CA ILE A 64 12.66 14.73 1.21
C ILE A 64 14.16 14.46 1.29
N ALA A 65 14.59 13.22 1.11
CA ALA A 65 16.00 12.84 1.16
C ALA A 65 16.83 13.61 0.12
N SER A 66 16.34 13.74 -1.12
CA SER A 66 17.00 14.51 -2.18
C SER A 66 17.14 15.99 -1.83
N LYS A 67 16.08 16.62 -1.31
CA LYS A 67 16.12 18.03 -0.90
C LYS A 67 17.09 18.25 0.26
N ILE A 68 17.11 17.35 1.25
CA ILE A 68 18.10 17.39 2.34
C ILE A 68 19.52 17.28 1.77
N ASN A 69 19.74 16.38 0.81
CA ASN A 69 21.04 16.22 0.17
C ASN A 69 21.47 17.42 -0.70
N GLY A 70 20.55 18.36 -0.99
CA GLY A 70 20.79 19.50 -1.88
C GLY A 70 20.78 19.12 -3.36
N ASP A 71 20.19 17.97 -3.70
CA ASP A 71 20.10 17.52 -5.09
C ASP A 71 19.06 18.33 -5.86
N ARG A 72 19.44 18.82 -7.05
CA ARG A 72 18.53 19.59 -7.93
C ARG A 72 17.43 18.73 -8.56
N LYS A 73 17.69 17.42 -8.68
CA LYS A 73 16.75 16.43 -9.22
C LYS A 73 16.52 15.39 -8.14
N THR A 74 15.28 14.95 -7.99
CA THR A 74 14.96 13.84 -7.08
C THR A 74 15.76 12.60 -7.49
N LYS A 75 16.60 12.12 -6.58
CA LYS A 75 17.25 10.82 -6.67
C LYS A 75 16.41 9.79 -5.93
N GLU A 76 16.57 8.54 -6.31
CA GLU A 76 15.92 7.41 -5.65
C GLU A 76 16.72 7.06 -4.40
N PHE A 77 16.02 7.02 -3.27
CA PHE A 77 16.56 6.64 -1.98
C PHE A 77 15.70 5.51 -1.44
N ALA A 78 15.84 4.28 -1.96
CA ALA A 78 15.07 3.18 -1.38
C ALA A 78 15.36 3.06 0.13
N LEU A 79 14.29 2.92 0.91
CA LEU A 79 14.35 2.85 2.37
C LEU A 79 15.06 1.60 2.82
N ARG A 80 14.86 0.50 2.10
CA ARG A 80 15.52 -0.76 2.38
C ARG A 80 16.00 -1.36 1.08
N TYR A 81 17.17 -1.99 1.13
CA TYR A 81 17.64 -2.87 0.08
C TYR A 81 17.91 -4.24 0.70
N ASP A 82 17.35 -5.27 0.08
CA ASP A 82 17.73 -6.66 0.34
C ASP A 82 18.37 -7.22 -0.94
N THR A 83 19.27 -8.19 -0.79
CA THR A 83 19.86 -8.88 -1.92
C THR A 83 19.31 -10.29 -1.98
N LEU A 84 18.63 -10.60 -3.08
CA LEU A 84 18.12 -11.94 -3.39
C LEU A 84 19.06 -12.58 -4.40
N VAL A 85 19.37 -13.86 -4.21
CA VAL A 85 20.26 -14.62 -5.10
C VAL A 85 19.60 -15.93 -5.46
N LYS A 86 19.47 -16.19 -6.77
CA LYS A 86 19.00 -17.46 -7.31
C LYS A 86 20.12 -18.12 -8.11
N LYS A 87 20.48 -19.33 -7.72
CA LYS A 87 21.41 -20.16 -8.51
C LYS A 87 20.63 -20.83 -9.64
N VAL A 88 21.23 -20.80 -10.83
CA VAL A 88 20.71 -21.42 -12.05
C VAL A 88 21.73 -22.45 -12.50
N ASP A 89 21.29 -23.70 -12.56
CA ASP A 89 22.12 -24.79 -13.06
C ASP A 89 22.32 -24.65 -14.57
N GLY A 90 23.56 -24.89 -15.02
CA GLY A 90 23.95 -24.75 -16.43
C GLY A 90 24.67 -23.45 -16.76
N HIS A 91 24.79 -23.19 -18.06
CA HIS A 91 25.61 -22.11 -18.61
C HIS A 91 24.78 -20.99 -19.27
N GLU A 92 23.45 -21.05 -19.18
CA GLU A 92 22.56 -20.08 -19.83
C GLU A 92 21.41 -19.65 -18.91
N ILE A 93 21.06 -18.37 -18.98
CA ILE A 93 19.88 -17.81 -18.30
C ILE A 93 18.81 -17.53 -19.35
N SER A 94 17.65 -18.16 -19.18
CA SER A 94 16.46 -17.99 -20.01
C SER A 94 15.36 -17.24 -19.25
N SER A 95 14.28 -16.89 -19.95
CA SER A 95 13.10 -16.24 -19.36
C SER A 95 12.43 -17.11 -18.28
N GLU A 96 12.48 -18.43 -18.43
CA GLU A 96 11.94 -19.41 -17.46
C GLU A 96 12.64 -19.32 -16.10
N HIS A 97 13.92 -18.91 -16.07
CA HIS A 97 14.65 -18.70 -14.82
C HIS A 97 14.33 -17.35 -14.20
N VAL A 98 14.28 -16.31 -15.04
CA VAL A 98 14.22 -14.90 -14.62
C VAL A 98 12.81 -14.49 -14.20
N LEU A 99 11.77 -14.88 -14.94
CA LEU A 99 10.40 -14.44 -14.66
C LEU A 99 9.91 -14.83 -13.25
N PRO A 100 10.04 -16.10 -12.81
CA PRO A 100 9.65 -16.45 -11.45
C PRO A 100 10.48 -15.73 -10.38
N PHE A 101 11.76 -15.44 -10.68
CA PHE A 101 12.62 -14.71 -9.77
C PHE A 101 12.25 -13.23 -9.66
N LEU A 102 11.82 -12.60 -10.76
CA LEU A 102 11.28 -11.24 -10.72
C LEU A 102 9.97 -11.17 -9.93
N ASP A 103 9.10 -12.17 -10.06
CA ASP A 103 7.86 -12.25 -9.28
C ASP A 103 8.16 -12.40 -7.78
N GLU A 104 9.18 -13.19 -7.42
CA GLU A 104 9.70 -13.29 -6.05
C GLU A 104 10.24 -11.95 -5.55
N CYS A 105 11.03 -11.23 -6.36
CA CYS A 105 11.54 -9.91 -6.02
C CYS A 105 10.40 -8.91 -5.76
N LEU A 106 9.36 -8.89 -6.61
CA LEU A 106 8.22 -8.00 -6.43
C LEU A 106 7.41 -8.34 -5.18
N LYS A 107 7.18 -9.63 -4.92
CA LYS A 107 6.52 -10.08 -3.69
C LYS A 107 7.31 -9.67 -2.45
N HIS A 108 8.64 -9.81 -2.49
CA HIS A 108 9.53 -9.40 -1.42
C HIS A 108 9.47 -7.88 -1.19
N ALA A 109 9.61 -7.08 -2.25
CA ALA A 109 9.52 -5.62 -2.17
C ALA A 109 8.17 -5.15 -1.62
N ALA A 110 7.06 -5.76 -2.08
CA ALA A 110 5.71 -5.43 -1.63
C ALA A 110 5.44 -5.82 -0.16
N ALA A 111 6.23 -6.72 0.41
CA ALA A 111 6.13 -7.12 1.81
C ALA A 111 6.93 -6.20 2.76
N ILE A 112 7.74 -5.27 2.23
CA ILE A 112 8.49 -4.31 3.05
C ILE A 112 7.51 -3.27 3.60
N ASP A 113 7.42 -3.19 4.93
CA ASP A 113 6.67 -2.16 5.63
C ASP A 113 7.47 -0.85 5.63
N ILE A 114 7.11 0.03 4.70
CA ILE A 114 7.74 1.34 4.50
C ILE A 114 7.67 2.21 5.74
N ASP A 115 6.55 2.20 6.45
CA ASP A 115 6.36 3.01 7.65
C ASP A 115 7.24 2.49 8.79
N ALA A 116 7.34 1.16 8.95
CA ALA A 116 8.22 0.55 9.93
C ALA A 116 9.71 0.86 9.68
N GLU A 117 10.16 0.89 8.41
CA GLU A 117 11.54 1.29 8.09
C GLU A 117 11.78 2.79 8.37
N ILE A 118 10.81 3.67 8.09
CA ILE A 118 10.89 5.09 8.47
C ILE A 118 10.98 5.24 9.99
N ASP A 119 10.13 4.54 10.74
CA ASP A 119 10.15 4.56 12.20
C ASP A 119 11.51 4.10 12.75
N LYS A 120 12.05 3.01 12.19
CA LYS A 120 13.39 2.51 12.51
C LYS A 120 14.47 3.57 12.25
N TYR A 121 14.45 4.27 11.12
CA TYR A 121 15.41 5.34 10.85
C TYR A 121 15.25 6.54 11.79
N SER A 122 14.02 6.86 12.21
CA SER A 122 13.77 7.94 13.16
C SER A 122 14.23 7.59 14.59
N ALA A 123 14.07 6.34 15.00
CA ALA A 123 14.39 5.86 16.34
C ALA A 123 15.89 5.68 16.58
N ASN A 124 16.63 5.27 15.55
CA ASN A 124 18.07 5.06 15.66
C ASN A 124 18.81 6.38 15.49
N ARG A 125 19.67 6.71 16.47
CA ARG A 125 20.46 7.93 16.45
C ARG A 125 21.45 7.96 15.27
N PRO A 126 21.94 9.16 14.90
CA PRO A 126 22.92 9.35 13.83
C PRO A 126 24.24 8.57 13.97
N ASP A 127 24.56 8.11 15.19
CA ASP A 127 25.75 7.34 15.50
C ASP A 127 25.50 5.81 15.46
N PHE A 128 24.29 5.38 15.10
CA PHE A 128 24.00 3.96 14.95
C PHE A 128 24.80 3.38 13.78
N PRO A 129 25.58 2.31 14.00
CA PRO A 129 26.37 1.68 12.95
C PRO A 129 25.52 1.28 11.75
N PHE A 130 26.04 1.46 10.53
CA PHE A 130 25.44 1.02 9.28
C PHE A 130 24.16 1.75 8.84
N ILE A 131 23.71 2.79 9.55
CA ILE A 131 22.61 3.65 9.10
C ILE A 131 23.19 4.91 8.44
N PRO A 132 22.84 5.20 7.16
CA PRO A 132 23.17 6.48 6.55
C PRO A 132 22.55 7.63 7.35
N GLN A 133 23.36 8.57 7.82
CA GLN A 133 22.88 9.68 8.67
C GLN A 133 21.84 10.56 7.99
N ILE A 134 21.90 10.67 6.65
CA ILE A 134 20.89 11.37 5.87
C ILE A 134 19.51 10.70 5.96
N PHE A 135 19.45 9.37 6.14
CA PHE A 135 18.17 8.66 6.28
C PHE A 135 17.53 8.96 7.63
N HIS A 136 18.33 9.10 8.69
CA HIS A 136 17.81 9.55 9.97
C HIS A 136 17.19 10.95 9.86
N LEU A 137 17.89 11.93 9.27
CA LEU A 137 17.34 13.27 9.07
C LEU A 137 16.10 13.27 8.16
N ALA A 138 16.12 12.47 7.09
CA ALA A 138 14.98 12.33 6.19
C ALA A 138 13.76 11.72 6.90
N ALA A 139 13.95 10.73 7.77
CA ALA A 139 12.87 10.13 8.57
C ALA A 139 12.27 11.11 9.56
N LEU A 140 13.11 11.85 10.29
CA LEU A 140 12.62 12.92 11.17
C LEU A 140 11.84 13.98 10.40
N ALA A 141 12.34 14.41 9.23
CA ALA A 141 11.66 15.39 8.40
C ALA A 141 10.34 14.86 7.82
N TYR A 142 10.33 13.62 7.35
CA TYR A 142 9.15 12.93 6.84
C TYR A 142 8.04 12.84 7.90
N LEU A 143 8.41 12.53 9.16
CA LEU A 143 7.49 12.45 10.30
C LEU A 143 7.15 13.82 10.90
N GLY A 144 7.69 14.92 10.37
CA GLY A 144 7.47 16.26 10.90
C GLY A 144 8.05 16.48 12.30
N GLN A 145 9.12 15.78 12.69
CA GLN A 145 9.76 15.86 14.01
C GLN A 145 10.73 17.05 14.14
N ASP A 146 10.23 18.25 13.82
CA ASP A 146 10.94 19.54 13.85
C ASP A 146 11.72 19.81 15.14
N ARG A 147 11.14 19.52 16.32
CA ARG A 147 11.77 19.79 17.62
C ARG A 147 13.06 19.01 17.84
N ILE A 148 13.14 17.78 17.32
CA ILE A 148 14.36 16.97 17.41
C ILE A 148 15.42 17.55 16.47
N ILE A 149 15.02 17.88 15.24
CA ILE A 149 15.93 18.45 14.24
C ILE A 149 16.45 19.83 14.67
N SER A 150 15.61 20.69 15.26
CA SER A 150 16.05 21.99 15.79
C SER A 150 17.05 21.82 16.93
N GLY A 151 16.85 20.81 17.80
CA GLY A 151 17.80 20.44 18.83
C GLY A 151 19.17 20.06 18.26
N TYR A 152 19.19 19.34 17.13
CA TYR A 152 20.42 19.03 16.40
C TYR A 152 21.06 20.28 15.81
N LEU A 153 20.28 21.16 15.18
CA LEU A 153 20.79 22.39 14.59
C LEU A 153 21.46 23.28 15.64
N ASP A 154 20.82 23.43 16.80
CA ASP A 154 21.34 24.21 17.92
C ASP A 154 22.61 23.59 18.53
N ALA A 155 22.68 22.25 18.62
CA ALA A 155 23.87 21.58 19.08
C ALA A 155 25.06 21.79 18.11
N PHE A 156 24.81 21.68 16.81
CA PHE A 156 25.81 21.90 15.77
C PHE A 156 26.36 23.34 15.82
N ARG A 157 25.48 24.34 15.93
CA ARG A 157 25.86 25.76 16.03
C ARG A 157 26.67 26.11 17.27
N ARG A 158 26.51 25.35 18.36
CA ARG A 158 27.35 25.45 19.56
C ARG A 158 28.68 24.70 19.46
N GLY A 159 29.00 24.15 18.29
CA GLY A 159 30.22 23.38 18.05
C GLY A 159 30.20 21.96 18.62
N LYS A 160 29.03 21.41 18.98
CA LYS A 160 28.93 20.00 19.42
C LYS A 160 28.92 19.09 18.19
N ASN A 161 29.93 18.24 18.08
CA ASN A 161 29.94 17.14 17.12
C ASN A 161 29.01 16.03 17.61
N MET A 162 27.90 15.79 16.89
CA MET A 162 26.94 14.73 17.21
C MET A 162 27.23 13.44 16.41
N ASN A 163 28.50 13.12 16.17
CA ASN A 163 28.96 12.05 15.26
C ASN A 163 28.46 12.14 13.81
N PHE A 164 27.72 13.20 13.46
CA PHE A 164 27.34 13.59 12.10
C PHE A 164 28.53 13.91 11.20
N VAL A 165 29.63 14.37 11.79
CA VAL A 165 30.79 14.88 11.05
C VAL A 165 31.71 13.71 10.69
N PRO A 166 32.17 13.60 9.42
CA PRO A 166 32.10 14.61 8.36
C PRO A 166 30.90 14.53 7.41
N ALA A 167 30.02 13.53 7.54
CA ALA A 167 29.03 13.22 6.50
C ALA A 167 27.81 14.15 6.44
N ILE A 168 27.42 14.80 7.54
CA ILE A 168 26.29 15.73 7.63
C ILE A 168 26.77 17.13 8.04
N THR A 169 26.31 18.13 7.28
CA THR A 169 26.63 19.55 7.50
C THR A 169 25.46 20.29 8.16
N GLU A 170 25.71 21.48 8.73
CA GLU A 170 24.64 22.36 9.25
C GLU A 170 23.55 22.60 8.20
N ALA A 171 23.94 22.78 6.94
CA ALA A 171 23.02 23.01 5.83
C ALA A 171 22.06 21.84 5.57
N PHE A 172 22.49 20.60 5.84
CA PHE A 172 21.62 19.43 5.71
C PHE A 172 20.56 19.43 6.81
N ILE A 173 20.97 19.71 8.05
CA ILE A 173 20.08 19.78 9.21
C ILE A 173 19.06 20.92 9.03
N ALA A 174 19.51 22.08 8.55
CA ALA A 174 18.63 23.22 8.28
C ALA A 174 17.56 22.89 7.21
N ARG A 175 17.94 22.27 6.08
CA ARG A 175 16.97 21.82 5.07
C ARG A 175 16.01 20.77 5.61
N ALA A 176 16.48 19.84 6.43
CA ALA A 176 15.62 18.84 7.08
C ALA A 176 14.59 19.51 8.01
N TYR A 177 15.01 20.55 8.74
CA TYR A 177 14.12 21.33 9.61
C TYR A 177 13.03 22.06 8.82
N ASP A 178 13.40 22.77 7.75
CA ASP A 178 12.44 23.48 6.89
C ASP A 178 11.43 22.51 6.27
N LEU A 179 11.90 21.32 5.85
CA LEU A 179 11.04 20.27 5.34
C LEU A 179 10.13 19.70 6.41
N ALA A 180 10.59 19.52 7.65
CA ALA A 180 9.76 19.05 8.75
C ALA A 180 8.62 20.03 9.08
N LEU A 181 8.91 21.34 9.04
CA LEU A 181 7.88 22.39 9.18
C LEU A 181 6.88 22.33 8.02
N THR A 182 7.38 22.21 6.78
CA THR A 182 6.52 22.06 5.61
C THR A 182 5.69 20.78 5.69
N GLN A 183 6.25 19.67 6.18
CA GLN A 183 5.50 18.43 6.36
C GLN A 183 4.42 18.58 7.43
N LYS A 184 4.60 19.40 8.46
CA LYS A 184 3.52 19.73 9.41
C LYS A 184 2.39 20.53 8.78
N GLU A 185 2.72 21.44 7.87
CA GLU A 185 1.73 22.25 7.13
C GLU A 185 1.06 21.45 6.01
N GLU A 186 1.82 20.57 5.34
CA GLU A 186 1.38 19.57 4.36
C GLU A 186 0.84 18.29 5.01
N VAL A 187 0.83 18.18 6.35
CA VAL A 187 -0.11 17.27 7.02
C VAL A 187 -1.45 17.88 6.64
N VAL A 188 -1.98 17.42 5.51
CA VAL A 188 -3.39 17.45 5.17
C VAL A 188 -4.03 17.16 6.49
N VAL A 189 -4.64 18.17 7.10
CA VAL A 189 -5.33 17.99 8.37
C VAL A 189 -6.36 16.94 8.01
N ILE A 190 -6.04 15.67 8.26
CA ILE A 190 -6.85 14.56 7.81
C ILE A 190 -8.12 14.82 8.55
N PRO A 191 -9.20 15.21 7.85
CA PRO A 191 -10.39 15.61 8.55
C PRO A 191 -10.74 14.42 9.42
N LYS A 192 -10.75 14.62 10.75
CA LYS A 192 -10.96 13.53 11.70
C LYS A 192 -12.15 12.73 11.21
N LEU A 193 -11.96 11.44 10.92
CA LEU A 193 -13.02 10.60 10.36
C LEU A 193 -14.29 10.76 11.18
N LYS A 194 -15.37 11.20 10.54
CA LYS A 194 -16.70 11.30 11.16
C LYS A 194 -17.59 10.23 10.58
N VAL A 195 -18.37 9.60 11.45
CA VAL A 195 -19.42 8.68 11.04
C VAL A 195 -20.30 9.36 9.97
N GLY A 196 -20.49 8.66 8.86
CA GLY A 196 -21.23 9.16 7.71
C GLY A 196 -20.37 9.78 6.61
N ASP A 197 -19.07 10.01 6.83
CA ASP A 197 -18.18 10.56 5.80
C ASP A 197 -18.18 9.66 4.55
N VAL A 198 -18.37 10.25 3.37
CA VAL A 198 -18.39 9.55 2.09
C VAL A 198 -17.10 9.83 1.34
N PHE A 199 -16.47 8.76 0.85
CA PHE A 199 -15.22 8.78 0.13
C PHE A 199 -15.38 8.24 -1.28
N ARG A 200 -14.68 8.90 -2.20
CA ARG A 200 -14.43 8.44 -3.56
C ARG A 200 -13.32 7.39 -3.55
N VAL A 201 -13.56 6.28 -4.23
CA VAL A 201 -12.59 5.24 -4.54
C VAL A 201 -12.36 5.25 -6.06
N PRO A 202 -11.22 5.77 -6.55
CA PRO A 202 -10.91 5.71 -7.97
C PRO A 202 -10.66 4.26 -8.41
N LEU A 203 -11.27 3.85 -9.51
CA LEU A 203 -11.12 2.53 -10.14
C LEU A 203 -10.60 2.69 -11.57
N SER A 204 -10.17 1.60 -12.19
CA SER A 204 -9.80 1.60 -13.62
C SER A 204 -11.01 1.81 -14.53
N THR A 205 -12.19 1.35 -14.10
CA THR A 205 -13.46 1.40 -14.84
C THR A 205 -14.37 2.56 -14.47
N GLY A 206 -13.95 3.45 -13.56
CA GLY A 206 -14.75 4.57 -13.12
C GLY A 206 -14.53 4.92 -11.65
N VAL A 207 -15.62 5.20 -10.94
CA VAL A 207 -15.58 5.69 -9.55
C VAL A 207 -16.61 4.95 -8.70
N ALA A 208 -16.13 4.36 -7.61
CA ALA A 208 -17.00 3.84 -6.55
C ALA A 208 -17.01 4.73 -5.32
N HIS A 209 -17.95 4.47 -4.43
CA HIS A 209 -18.15 5.23 -3.20
C HIS A 209 -18.17 4.30 -1.98
N ILE A 210 -17.53 4.74 -0.90
CA ILE A 210 -17.62 4.09 0.41
C ILE A 210 -18.06 5.11 1.46
N GLN A 211 -18.83 4.69 2.44
CA GLN A 211 -19.22 5.51 3.58
C GLN A 211 -18.59 4.96 4.85
N TYR A 212 -17.93 5.80 5.64
CA TYR A 212 -17.38 5.41 6.93
C TYR A 212 -18.49 5.29 7.98
N ILE A 213 -18.63 4.12 8.58
CA ILE A 213 -19.70 3.79 9.52
C ILE A 213 -19.24 3.92 10.97
N GLY A 214 -17.98 3.58 11.24
CA GLY A 214 -17.42 3.65 12.59
C GLY A 214 -16.29 2.65 12.78
N LYS A 215 -15.89 2.42 14.03
CA LYS A 215 -14.90 1.40 14.38
C LYS A 215 -15.61 0.13 14.86
N GLY A 216 -15.24 -1.01 14.28
CA GLY A 216 -15.69 -2.32 14.75
C GLY A 216 -15.07 -2.67 16.10
N LYS A 217 -15.71 -3.56 16.87
CA LYS A 217 -15.13 -4.09 18.12
C LYS A 217 -13.87 -4.90 17.87
N LEU A 218 -13.88 -5.69 16.80
CA LEU A 218 -12.84 -6.67 16.54
C LEU A 218 -11.66 -6.00 15.84
N PHE A 219 -11.81 -5.37 14.68
CA PHE A 219 -10.72 -4.65 14.03
C PHE A 219 -11.21 -3.56 13.07
N ASN A 220 -10.36 -2.55 12.87
CA ASN A 220 -10.43 -1.55 11.80
C ASN A 220 -11.71 -0.69 11.72
N SER A 221 -11.65 0.25 10.79
CA SER A 221 -12.80 1.04 10.36
C SER A 221 -13.77 0.15 9.58
N VAL A 222 -15.06 0.25 9.86
CA VAL A 222 -16.13 -0.38 9.09
C VAL A 222 -16.63 0.63 8.09
N VAL A 223 -16.76 0.19 6.84
CA VAL A 223 -17.33 1.00 5.76
C VAL A 223 -18.50 0.28 5.12
N LEU A 224 -19.42 1.08 4.59
CA LEU A 224 -20.48 0.64 3.70
C LEU A 224 -20.03 0.91 2.26
N VAL A 225 -20.01 -0.12 1.41
CA VAL A 225 -19.52 -0.05 0.04
C VAL A 225 -20.70 0.07 -0.92
N GLY A 226 -20.75 1.17 -1.66
CA GLY A 226 -21.74 1.38 -2.71
C GLY A 226 -21.57 0.37 -3.84
N PRO A 227 -22.64 -0.25 -4.34
CA PRO A 227 -22.54 -1.31 -5.35
C PRO A 227 -22.30 -0.79 -6.77
N ARG A 228 -22.45 0.52 -7.00
CA ARG A 228 -22.42 1.15 -8.32
C ARG A 228 -21.05 1.77 -8.61
N ILE A 229 -20.61 1.58 -9.84
CA ILE A 229 -19.47 2.30 -10.43
C ILE A 229 -20.08 3.38 -11.33
N SER A 230 -19.61 4.61 -11.15
CA SER A 230 -20.08 5.79 -11.87
C SER A 230 -18.95 6.37 -12.73
N ASP A 231 -19.30 6.88 -13.91
CA ASP A 231 -18.33 7.48 -14.85
C ASP A 231 -17.96 8.92 -14.48
N SER A 232 -18.75 9.55 -13.59
CA SER A 232 -18.58 10.95 -13.20
C SER A 232 -18.71 11.14 -11.69
N VAL A 233 -18.36 12.34 -11.24
CA VAL A 233 -18.50 12.74 -9.84
C VAL A 233 -19.98 13.00 -9.56
N GLU A 234 -20.71 11.95 -9.22
CA GLU A 234 -22.11 12.07 -8.80
C GLU A 234 -22.22 12.93 -7.52
N VAL A 235 -23.32 13.68 -7.43
CA VAL A 235 -23.70 14.36 -6.19
C VAL A 235 -23.94 13.29 -5.13
N VAL A 236 -23.26 13.42 -3.98
CA VAL A 236 -23.38 12.47 -2.87
C VAL A 236 -24.85 12.37 -2.43
N SER A 237 -25.46 11.22 -2.68
CA SER A 237 -26.86 10.94 -2.35
C SER A 237 -27.02 9.54 -1.75
N PRO A 238 -28.10 9.29 -0.97
CA PRO A 238 -28.37 7.96 -0.41
C PRO A 238 -28.48 6.84 -1.45
N GLU A 239 -28.88 7.16 -2.69
CA GLU A 239 -29.03 6.18 -3.78
C GLU A 239 -27.71 5.51 -4.18
N LEU A 240 -26.55 6.16 -3.91
CA LEU A 240 -25.22 5.57 -4.09
C LEU A 240 -25.03 4.28 -3.28
N PHE A 241 -25.76 4.15 -2.17
CA PHE A 241 -25.63 3.05 -1.22
C PHE A 241 -26.84 2.10 -1.22
N LYS A 242 -27.71 2.20 -2.23
CA LYS A 242 -28.81 1.25 -2.40
C LYS A 242 -28.28 -0.13 -2.78
N GLY A 243 -28.44 -1.11 -1.90
CA GLY A 243 -27.85 -2.45 -2.05
C GLY A 243 -26.37 -2.52 -1.64
N ALA A 244 -25.91 -1.55 -0.84
CA ALA A 244 -24.57 -1.56 -0.29
C ALA A 244 -24.37 -2.65 0.77
N TYR A 245 -23.10 -2.98 1.02
CA TYR A 245 -22.71 -3.99 1.99
C TYR A 245 -21.58 -3.49 2.90
N PHE A 246 -21.47 -4.08 4.09
CA PHE A 246 -20.42 -3.70 5.05
C PHE A 246 -19.15 -4.53 4.87
N ILE A 247 -18.00 -3.90 5.05
CA ILE A 247 -16.68 -4.55 5.15
C ILE A 247 -15.81 -3.84 6.19
N HIS A 248 -14.73 -4.51 6.62
CA HIS A 248 -13.65 -3.84 7.34
C HIS A 248 -12.61 -3.32 6.35
N TYR A 249 -12.22 -2.05 6.50
CA TYR A 249 -11.29 -1.38 5.58
C TYR A 249 -10.50 -0.28 6.29
N HIS A 250 -9.20 -0.14 6.00
CA HIS A 250 -8.31 0.83 6.63
C HIS A 250 -8.45 2.25 6.04
N VAL A 251 -9.60 2.89 6.26
CA VAL A 251 -9.92 4.22 5.70
C VAL A 251 -8.88 5.27 6.05
N ASP A 252 -8.44 5.35 7.32
CA ASP A 252 -7.45 6.33 7.77
C ASP A 252 -6.13 6.22 6.99
N ALA A 253 -5.64 4.99 6.81
CA ALA A 253 -4.41 4.73 6.07
C ALA A 253 -4.56 5.07 4.59
N ALA A 254 -5.71 4.74 4.00
CA ALA A 254 -6.00 5.03 2.60
C ALA A 254 -6.13 6.54 2.32
N ILE A 255 -6.72 7.32 3.24
CA ILE A 255 -6.73 8.78 3.13
C ILE A 255 -5.31 9.35 3.23
N ARG A 256 -4.50 8.87 4.19
CA ARG A 256 -3.09 9.28 4.32
C ARG A 256 -2.27 9.02 3.06
N ALA A 257 -2.54 7.90 2.42
CA ALA A 257 -1.89 7.51 1.17
C ALA A 257 -2.45 8.24 -0.06
N GLY A 258 -3.45 9.12 0.09
CA GLY A 258 -4.09 9.82 -1.03
C GLY A 258 -4.93 8.92 -1.93
N LEU A 259 -5.26 7.71 -1.47
CA LEU A 259 -6.02 6.70 -2.22
C LEU A 259 -7.54 6.95 -2.18
N LEU A 260 -7.99 7.80 -1.26
CA LEU A 260 -9.38 8.20 -1.09
C LEU A 260 -9.50 9.72 -1.06
N SER A 261 -10.61 10.23 -1.58
CA SER A 261 -10.97 11.65 -1.45
C SER A 261 -12.34 11.76 -0.79
N ARG A 262 -12.46 12.57 0.27
CA ARG A 262 -13.75 12.85 0.90
C ARG A 262 -14.61 13.69 -0.05
N VAL A 263 -15.81 13.23 -0.36
CA VAL A 263 -16.73 13.91 -1.30
C VAL A 263 -18.02 14.40 -0.64
N GLY A 264 -18.29 14.01 0.60
CA GLY A 264 -19.47 14.48 1.32
C GLY A 264 -19.67 13.77 2.66
N GLN A 265 -20.87 13.89 3.19
CA GLN A 265 -21.32 13.17 4.37
C GLN A 265 -22.80 12.82 4.20
N LEU A 266 -23.17 11.60 4.60
CA LEU A 266 -24.55 11.13 4.63
C LEU A 266 -24.86 10.56 6.01
N PRO A 267 -26.14 10.48 6.42
CA PRO A 267 -26.53 9.68 7.57
C PRO A 267 -26.01 8.25 7.42
N ALA A 268 -25.26 7.76 8.39
CA ALA A 268 -24.76 6.39 8.38
C ALA A 268 -25.80 5.44 8.98
N PRO A 269 -25.98 4.23 8.43
CA PRO A 269 -26.69 3.17 9.13
C PRO A 269 -25.99 2.81 10.44
N LEU A 270 -26.70 2.10 11.30
CA LEU A 270 -26.12 1.55 12.53
C LEU A 270 -25.04 0.53 12.20
N LEU A 271 -23.97 0.53 12.99
CA LEU A 271 -22.91 -0.47 12.90
C LEU A 271 -23.50 -1.86 13.20
N PRO A 272 -23.28 -2.87 12.33
CA PRO A 272 -23.76 -4.22 12.59
C PRO A 272 -23.23 -4.78 13.91
N LEU A 273 -24.12 -5.36 14.70
CA LEU A 273 -23.79 -5.98 15.98
C LEU A 273 -23.28 -7.42 15.82
N ARG A 274 -23.67 -8.09 14.73
CA ARG A 274 -23.34 -9.47 14.42
C ARG A 274 -22.69 -9.56 13.05
N TRP A 275 -21.73 -10.47 12.95
CA TRP A 275 -20.96 -10.71 11.73
C TRP A 275 -20.85 -12.21 11.50
N ARG A 276 -20.73 -12.61 10.23
CA ARG A 276 -20.25 -13.93 9.86
C ARG A 276 -18.86 -13.84 9.28
N ARG A 277 -17.97 -14.75 9.65
CA ARG A 277 -16.56 -14.73 9.27
C ARG A 277 -16.16 -16.08 8.71
N PRO A 278 -15.53 -16.13 7.52
CA PRO A 278 -14.98 -17.38 7.04
C PRO A 278 -13.81 -17.78 7.94
N LEU A 279 -13.85 -19.02 8.44
CA LEU A 279 -12.69 -19.67 9.03
C LEU A 279 -11.86 -20.24 7.88
N GLY A 280 -10.56 -19.94 7.86
CA GLY A 280 -9.66 -20.45 6.82
C GLY A 280 -9.63 -21.98 6.80
N GLY A 281 -9.48 -22.59 5.62
CA GLY A 281 -9.48 -24.04 5.44
C GLY A 281 -9.93 -24.45 4.03
N ALA A 282 -9.85 -25.74 3.72
CA ALA A 282 -10.35 -26.30 2.47
C ALA A 282 -11.90 -26.35 2.42
N GLU A 283 -12.54 -26.50 3.58
CA GLU A 283 -13.99 -26.38 3.76
C GLU A 283 -14.31 -25.07 4.48
N VAL A 284 -15.32 -24.34 4.01
CA VAL A 284 -15.72 -23.06 4.62
C VAL A 284 -16.51 -23.34 5.89
N ASN A 285 -15.79 -23.40 7.00
CA ASN A 285 -16.39 -23.22 8.31
C ASN A 285 -16.61 -21.71 8.56
N TRP A 286 -17.61 -21.38 9.37
CA TRP A 286 -17.98 -20.02 9.71
C TRP A 286 -17.84 -19.79 11.20
N SER A 287 -17.35 -18.61 11.58
CA SER A 287 -17.54 -18.05 12.91
C SER A 287 -18.63 -16.99 12.84
N VAL A 288 -19.70 -17.16 13.61
CA VAL A 288 -20.82 -16.22 13.68
C VAL A 288 -20.86 -15.61 15.07
N ASP A 289 -20.97 -14.28 15.15
CA ASP A 289 -21.20 -13.59 16.42
C ASP A 289 -22.64 -13.85 16.89
N ASP A 290 -22.77 -14.44 18.07
CA ASP A 290 -24.07 -14.56 18.73
C ASP A 290 -24.51 -13.21 19.34
N THR A 291 -25.74 -13.17 19.87
CA THR A 291 -26.30 -11.95 20.49
C THR A 291 -25.57 -11.52 21.76
N SER A 292 -24.76 -12.40 22.35
CA SER A 292 -23.90 -12.11 23.51
C SER A 292 -22.50 -11.63 23.11
N GLY A 293 -22.18 -11.64 21.81
CA GLY A 293 -20.85 -11.32 21.28
C GLY A 293 -19.84 -12.47 21.37
N ARG A 294 -20.30 -13.71 21.58
CA ARG A 294 -19.46 -14.91 21.50
C ARG A 294 -19.45 -15.43 20.08
N GLU A 295 -18.30 -15.98 19.69
CA GLU A 295 -18.13 -16.64 18.41
C GLU A 295 -18.65 -18.08 18.47
N VAL A 296 -19.54 -18.43 17.54
CA VAL A 296 -20.05 -19.79 17.36
C VAL A 296 -19.55 -20.31 16.02
N HIS A 297 -18.85 -21.44 16.05
CA HIS A 297 -18.36 -22.09 14.85
C HIS A 297 -19.43 -23.00 14.23
N LYS A 298 -19.63 -22.88 12.91
CA LYS A 298 -20.66 -23.62 12.18
C LYS A 298 -20.15 -24.08 10.81
N SER A 299 -20.55 -25.27 10.40
CA SER A 299 -20.33 -25.79 9.03
C SER A 299 -21.39 -25.30 8.05
N GLU A 300 -22.59 -24.96 8.53
CA GLU A 300 -23.71 -24.46 7.73
C GLU A 300 -24.32 -23.21 8.39
N LEU A 301 -24.71 -22.24 7.58
CA LEU A 301 -25.36 -21.01 8.02
C LEU A 301 -26.86 -21.12 7.85
N THR A 302 -27.63 -20.61 8.83
CA THR A 302 -29.06 -20.37 8.63
C THR A 302 -29.29 -19.21 7.66
N GLN A 303 -30.51 -19.05 7.12
CA GLN A 303 -30.81 -17.91 6.24
C GLN A 303 -30.56 -16.56 6.92
N GLU A 304 -30.96 -16.41 8.18
CA GLU A 304 -30.68 -15.22 8.99
C GLU A 304 -29.17 -14.95 9.08
N GLU A 305 -28.37 -16.00 9.20
CA GLU A 305 -26.92 -15.88 9.26
C GLU A 305 -26.31 -15.57 7.90
N ILE A 306 -26.86 -16.05 6.79
CA ILE A 306 -26.42 -15.69 5.43
C ILE A 306 -26.59 -14.18 5.20
N ASP A 307 -27.67 -13.62 5.72
CA ASP A 307 -28.01 -12.19 5.62
C ASP A 307 -27.12 -11.30 6.53
N LEU A 308 -26.32 -11.91 7.42
CA LEU A 308 -25.36 -11.16 8.22
C LEU A 308 -24.21 -10.62 7.35
N PRO A 309 -23.70 -9.42 7.68
CA PRO A 309 -22.49 -8.89 7.06
C PRO A 309 -21.30 -9.82 7.21
N VAL A 310 -20.48 -9.88 6.16
CA VAL A 310 -19.26 -10.70 6.14
C VAL A 310 -18.11 -9.91 6.76
N GLY A 311 -17.60 -10.38 7.90
CA GLY A 311 -16.50 -9.76 8.65
C GLY A 311 -15.13 -10.00 8.04
N ILE A 312 -14.92 -9.55 6.80
CA ILE A 312 -13.62 -9.58 6.13
C ILE A 312 -12.93 -8.22 6.19
N SER A 313 -11.61 -8.24 6.39
CA SER A 313 -10.76 -7.06 6.31
C SER A 313 -10.05 -7.02 4.97
N LEU A 314 -10.30 -5.96 4.20
CA LEU A 314 -9.69 -5.75 2.89
C LEU A 314 -8.59 -4.69 2.99
N ASN A 315 -7.48 -4.90 2.28
CA ASN A 315 -6.56 -3.82 1.94
C ASN A 315 -7.12 -3.04 0.71
N HIS A 316 -6.48 -1.94 0.32
CA HIS A 316 -6.99 -1.13 -0.78
C HIS A 316 -7.07 -1.91 -2.11
N ALA A 317 -6.01 -2.61 -2.50
CA ALA A 317 -5.99 -3.38 -3.75
C ALA A 317 -7.09 -4.46 -3.83
N MET A 318 -7.34 -5.17 -2.72
CA MET A 318 -8.44 -6.13 -2.65
C MET A 318 -9.81 -5.46 -2.73
N LEU A 319 -9.98 -4.30 -2.08
CA LEU A 319 -11.21 -3.53 -2.20
C LEU A 319 -11.50 -3.13 -3.65
N LEU A 320 -10.51 -2.61 -4.37
CA LEU A 320 -10.65 -2.26 -5.79
C LEU A 320 -11.07 -3.50 -6.59
N THR A 321 -10.34 -4.60 -6.44
CA THR A 321 -10.61 -5.86 -7.13
C THR A 321 -12.06 -6.33 -6.88
N PHE A 322 -12.53 -6.28 -5.63
CA PHE A 322 -13.87 -6.73 -5.26
C PHE A 322 -14.94 -5.85 -5.90
N ILE A 323 -14.75 -4.52 -5.87
CA ILE A 323 -15.71 -3.61 -6.48
C ILE A 323 -15.75 -3.78 -8.00
N GLU A 324 -14.59 -3.83 -8.66
CA GLU A 324 -14.47 -3.97 -10.12
C GLU A 324 -15.08 -5.27 -10.63
N HIS A 325 -14.96 -6.37 -9.87
CA HIS A 325 -15.53 -7.66 -10.25
C HIS A 325 -16.98 -7.85 -9.78
N GLY A 326 -17.63 -6.79 -9.26
CA GLY A 326 -19.01 -6.87 -8.80
C GLY A 326 -19.21 -7.90 -7.68
N TRP A 327 -18.20 -8.03 -6.81
CA TRP A 327 -18.26 -8.90 -5.64
C TRP A 327 -19.37 -8.44 -4.69
N ARG A 328 -20.03 -9.40 -4.05
CA ARG A 328 -21.08 -9.18 -3.07
C ARG A 328 -21.01 -10.24 -1.96
N PRO A 329 -21.35 -9.90 -0.71
CA PRO A 329 -21.32 -10.87 0.41
C PRO A 329 -22.19 -12.10 0.18
N GLU A 330 -23.29 -11.98 -0.55
CA GLU A 330 -24.23 -13.08 -0.83
C GLU A 330 -23.61 -14.12 -1.77
N LYS A 331 -22.60 -13.74 -2.58
CA LYS A 331 -21.82 -14.68 -3.40
C LYS A 331 -20.81 -15.47 -2.56
N PHE A 332 -20.57 -15.03 -1.33
CA PHE A 332 -19.59 -15.58 -0.41
C PHE A 332 -20.27 -16.55 0.57
N ILE A 333 -20.75 -17.70 0.06
CA ILE A 333 -21.44 -18.72 0.87
C ILE A 333 -20.68 -20.05 0.90
N LYS A 334 -20.19 -20.54 -0.25
CA LYS A 334 -19.67 -21.91 -0.37
C LYS A 334 -18.15 -22.02 -0.40
N SER A 335 -17.44 -21.10 -1.04
CA SER A 335 -15.97 -21.09 -1.01
C SER A 335 -15.40 -19.68 -1.14
N ARG A 336 -14.16 -19.48 -0.67
CA ARG A 336 -13.44 -18.23 -0.90
C ARG A 336 -13.14 -18.02 -2.40
N LEU A 337 -13.12 -19.10 -3.18
CA LEU A 337 -12.84 -19.13 -4.61
C LEU A 337 -14.08 -18.86 -5.47
N SER A 338 -15.27 -19.31 -5.05
CA SER A 338 -16.54 -19.08 -5.75
C SER A 338 -16.93 -17.60 -5.80
N ALA A 339 -16.25 -16.78 -5.00
CA ALA A 339 -16.38 -15.33 -4.97
C ALA A 339 -15.79 -14.62 -6.19
N PHE A 340 -14.87 -15.28 -6.90
CA PHE A 340 -14.15 -14.73 -8.06
C PHE A 340 -14.47 -15.48 -9.35
N GLU A 341 -15.28 -16.54 -9.28
CA GLU A 341 -15.81 -17.19 -10.48
C GLU A 341 -16.68 -16.15 -11.21
N SER A 342 -16.34 -15.87 -12.48
CA SER A 342 -17.03 -14.89 -13.31
C SER A 342 -18.54 -15.13 -13.23
N PRO A 343 -19.36 -14.08 -13.05
CA PRO A 343 -20.80 -14.25 -13.05
C PRO A 343 -21.21 -14.91 -14.38
N PRO A 344 -22.17 -15.86 -14.38
CA PRO A 344 -22.75 -16.34 -15.61
C PRO A 344 -23.49 -15.18 -16.27
N ASP A 345 -22.88 -14.56 -17.29
CA ASP A 345 -23.45 -13.57 -18.23
C ASP A 345 -24.66 -12.77 -17.73
N GLU A 346 -24.59 -12.19 -16.53
CA GLU A 346 -25.65 -11.32 -16.02
C GLU A 346 -25.35 -9.91 -16.52
N PRO A 347 -26.14 -9.37 -17.47
CA PRO A 347 -25.87 -8.04 -18.01
C PRO A 347 -25.93 -7.01 -16.89
N LEU A 348 -24.89 -6.18 -16.80
CA LEU A 348 -24.90 -4.98 -15.96
C LEU A 348 -26.19 -4.20 -16.24
N ILE A 349 -27.01 -4.00 -15.21
CA ILE A 349 -28.29 -3.29 -15.34
C ILE A 349 -28.00 -1.88 -15.89
N PRO A 350 -28.40 -1.56 -17.14
CA PRO A 350 -28.19 -0.23 -17.69
C PRO A 350 -29.08 0.78 -16.96
N LEU A 351 -28.59 2.02 -16.85
CA LEU A 351 -29.32 3.11 -16.22
C LEU A 351 -30.67 3.35 -16.90
N PRO A 352 -31.78 3.50 -16.15
CA PRO A 352 -33.01 4.02 -16.69
C PRO A 352 -32.79 5.51 -17.02
N GLY A 353 -32.58 5.83 -18.30
CA GLY A 353 -32.42 7.22 -18.76
C GLY A 353 -31.48 7.45 -19.93
N ALA A 354 -30.72 6.44 -20.39
CA ALA A 354 -29.99 6.55 -21.65
C ALA A 354 -30.96 6.32 -22.83
N VAL A 355 -31.78 7.33 -23.11
CA VAL A 355 -32.51 7.40 -24.38
C VAL A 355 -31.50 7.86 -25.43
N SER A 356 -31.27 6.99 -26.42
CA SER A 356 -30.47 7.24 -27.62
C SER A 356 -30.94 8.43 -28.43
#